data_AF-A0AAJ3XQ25-F1
#
_entry.id   AF-A0AAJ3XQ25-F1
#
_cell.length_a   1.000
_cell.length_b   1.000
_cell.length_c   1.000
_cell.angle_alpha   90.00
_cell.angle_beta   90.00
_cell.angle_gamma   90.00
#
_symmetry.space_group_name_H-M   'P 1'
#
loop_
_entity.id
_entity.type
_entity.pdbx_description
1 polymer ?
#
loop_
_entity_poly.entity_id
_entity_poly.type
_entity_poly.pdbx_seq_one_letter_code
_entity_poly.pdbx_strand_id
1 'polypeptide(L)'
;MRVLKFALAVLAACFTLNASAEMTAAQYKLWAHTDNNSVYAAYITGTINALGWANGDLVSKKRPPLFCPPQNLAIGNQNVYPLLDQFFANHPSISDDFPIGLAILRSLQGAFPC
;
A
#
# COMPACT_ATOMS: atom_id res chain seq x y z
N MET A 1 41.45 -21.62 -8.21
CA MET A 1 40.63 -20.45 -8.65
C MET A 1 39.13 -20.75 -8.86
N ARG A 2 38.73 -21.88 -9.47
CA ARG A 2 37.29 -22.18 -9.68
C ARG A 2 36.50 -22.39 -8.38
N VAL A 3 37.04 -23.15 -7.42
CA VAL A 3 36.38 -23.43 -6.12
C VAL A 3 36.13 -22.16 -5.30
N LEU A 4 37.06 -21.21 -5.33
CA LEU A 4 36.92 -19.91 -4.64
C LEU A 4 35.75 -19.08 -5.21
N LYS A 5 35.55 -19.10 -6.53
CA LYS A 5 34.42 -18.39 -7.18
C LYS A 5 33.07 -19.01 -6.82
N PHE A 6 33.00 -20.35 -6.72
CA PHE A 6 31.79 -21.04 -6.28
C PHE A 6 31.49 -20.78 -4.80
N ALA A 7 32.49 -20.81 -3.93
CA ALA A 7 32.32 -20.49 -2.51
C ALA A 7 31.83 -19.04 -2.30
N LEU A 8 32.35 -18.08 -3.07
CA LEU A 8 31.93 -16.68 -2.99
C LEU A 8 30.47 -16.48 -3.44
N ALA A 9 30.05 -17.19 -4.49
CA ALA A 9 28.67 -17.13 -4.99
C ALA A 9 27.66 -17.75 -4.01
N VAL A 10 28.02 -18.87 -3.37
CA VAL A 10 27.19 -19.48 -2.32
C VAL A 10 27.09 -18.57 -1.09
N LEU A 11 28.20 -17.92 -0.70
CA LEU A 11 28.20 -16.98 0.42
C LEU A 11 27.29 -15.77 0.14
N ALA A 12 27.32 -15.22 -1.08
CA ALA A 12 26.45 -14.11 -1.48
C ALA A 12 24.96 -14.50 -1.49
N ALA A 13 24.64 -15.73 -1.90
CA ALA A 13 23.26 -16.24 -1.88
C ALA A 13 22.69 -16.37 -0.46
N CYS A 14 23.54 -16.56 0.56
CA CYS A 14 23.11 -16.59 1.97
C CYS A 14 22.74 -15.21 2.54
N PHE A 15 22.97 -14.11 1.80
CA PHE A 15 22.62 -12.75 2.21
C PHE A 15 21.40 -12.18 1.47
N THR A 16 20.50 -13.02 0.97
CA THR A 16 19.20 -12.53 0.46
C THR A 16 18.35 -12.05 1.62
N LEU A 17 18.58 -10.81 2.05
CA LEU A 17 17.70 -10.11 2.98
C LEU A 17 16.29 -10.02 2.36
N ASN A 18 15.27 -10.16 3.21
CA ASN A 18 13.91 -9.85 2.82
C ASN A 18 13.81 -8.35 2.53
N ALA A 19 13.83 -7.98 1.25
CA ALA A 19 13.55 -6.61 0.85
C ALA A 19 12.03 -6.38 0.95
N SER A 20 11.60 -5.68 2.01
CA SER A 20 10.24 -5.13 2.07
C SER A 20 10.23 -3.77 1.39
N ALA A 21 9.53 -3.67 0.26
CA ALA A 21 9.26 -2.40 -0.40
C ALA A 21 7.91 -1.81 0.03
N GLU A 22 7.22 -2.46 0.97
CA GLU A 22 5.92 -2.01 1.45
C GLU A 22 6.08 -0.84 2.42
N MET A 23 5.32 0.22 2.18
CA MET A 23 5.30 1.37 3.07
C MET A 23 4.60 1.00 4.39
N THR A 24 5.21 1.33 5.53
CA THR A 24 4.67 1.01 6.85
C THR A 24 3.89 2.16 7.46
N ALA A 25 3.08 1.87 8.48
CA ALA A 25 2.34 2.87 9.26
C ALA A 25 3.26 3.89 9.93
N ALA A 26 4.44 3.49 10.42
CA ALA A 26 5.45 4.43 10.94
C ALA A 26 5.91 5.41 9.85
N GLN A 27 6.21 4.92 8.64
CA GLN A 27 6.62 5.79 7.53
C GLN A 27 5.50 6.74 7.13
N TYR A 28 4.25 6.30 7.14
CA TYR A 28 3.09 7.17 6.92
C TYR A 28 3.01 8.27 7.97
N LYS A 29 3.06 7.93 9.27
CA LYS A 29 2.98 8.93 10.35
C LYS A 29 4.08 9.99 10.27
N LEU A 30 5.26 9.64 9.74
CA LEU A 30 6.39 10.57 9.57
C LEU A 30 6.28 11.44 8.31
N TRP A 31 5.84 10.87 7.19
CA TRP A 31 6.00 11.48 5.88
C TRP A 31 4.70 11.85 5.19
N ALA A 32 3.56 11.38 5.69
CA ALA A 32 2.26 11.78 5.17
C ALA A 32 2.15 13.32 5.20
N HIS A 33 1.57 13.87 4.14
CA HIS A 33 1.31 15.31 4.00
C HIS A 33 2.53 16.24 3.96
N THR A 34 3.77 15.72 3.99
CA THR A 34 4.98 16.57 3.94
C THR A 34 5.21 17.21 2.57
N ASP A 35 4.95 16.47 1.48
CA ASP A 35 4.98 16.97 0.11
C ASP A 35 4.16 16.05 -0.83
N ASN A 36 3.28 16.63 -1.65
CA ASN A 36 2.48 15.92 -2.65
C ASN A 36 3.32 15.39 -3.83
N ASN A 37 4.56 15.85 -3.99
CA ASN A 37 5.52 15.36 -4.99
C ASN A 37 6.55 14.38 -4.42
N SER A 38 6.38 13.96 -3.16
CA SER A 38 7.29 13.00 -2.53
C SER A 38 7.13 11.59 -3.10
N VAL A 39 8.16 10.76 -2.91
CA VAL A 39 8.12 9.32 -3.21
C VAL A 39 6.98 8.61 -2.45
N TYR A 40 6.58 9.12 -1.28
CA TYR A 40 5.48 8.59 -0.48
C TYR A 40 4.11 8.92 -1.08
N ALA A 41 3.94 10.13 -1.59
CA ALA A 41 2.74 10.49 -2.35
C ALA A 41 2.63 9.65 -3.62
N ALA A 42 3.74 9.39 -4.31
CA ALA A 42 3.77 8.48 -5.47
C ALA A 42 3.40 7.04 -5.07
N TYR A 43 3.89 6.55 -3.93
CA TYR A 43 3.53 5.23 -3.40
C TYR A 43 2.01 5.12 -3.17
N ILE A 44 1.43 6.06 -2.42
CA ILE A 44 -0.01 6.09 -2.11
C ILE A 44 -0.83 6.19 -3.40
N THR A 45 -0.44 7.07 -4.33
CA THR A 45 -1.10 7.20 -5.65
C THR A 45 -1.06 5.89 -6.41
N GLY A 46 0.11 5.24 -6.47
CA GLY A 46 0.31 3.96 -7.14
C GLY A 46 -0.57 2.86 -6.53
N THR A 47 -0.65 2.79 -5.20
CA THR A 47 -1.53 1.86 -4.50
C THR A 47 -3.00 2.11 -4.83
N ILE A 48 -3.46 3.35 -4.78
CA ILE A 48 -4.86 3.70 -5.11
C ILE A 48 -5.20 3.26 -6.53
N ASN A 49 -4.31 3.54 -7.49
CA ASN A 49 -4.49 3.14 -8.89
C ASN A 49 -4.54 1.62 -9.02
N ALA A 50 -3.63 0.89 -8.37
CA ALA A 50 -3.60 -0.57 -8.40
C ALA A 50 -4.88 -1.19 -7.83
N LEU A 51 -5.38 -0.66 -6.70
CA LEU A 51 -6.65 -1.08 -6.12
C LEU A 51 -7.82 -0.75 -7.05
N GLY A 52 -7.80 0.41 -7.71
CA GLY A 52 -8.78 0.79 -8.74
C GLY A 52 -8.81 -0.20 -9.91
N TRP A 53 -7.64 -0.59 -10.43
CA TRP A 53 -7.53 -1.59 -11.49
C TRP A 53 -8.01 -2.97 -11.05
N ALA A 54 -7.59 -3.42 -9.87
CA ALA A 54 -8.03 -4.70 -9.30
C ALA A 54 -9.56 -4.72 -9.12
N ASN A 55 -10.13 -3.62 -8.66
CA ASN A 55 -11.57 -3.48 -8.49
C ASN A 55 -12.30 -3.53 -9.85
N GLY A 56 -11.78 -2.82 -10.86
CA GLY A 56 -12.30 -2.84 -12.22
C GLY A 56 -12.23 -4.22 -12.89
N ASP A 57 -11.14 -4.96 -12.69
CA ASP A 57 -10.98 -6.33 -13.18
C ASP A 57 -12.04 -7.26 -12.59
N LEU A 58 -12.29 -7.19 -11.28
CA LEU A 58 -13.33 -7.97 -10.61
C LEU A 58 -14.73 -7.65 -11.16
N VAL A 59 -15.05 -6.37 -11.33
CA VAL A 59 -16.33 -5.94 -11.94
C VAL A 59 -16.46 -6.50 -13.35
N SER A 60 -15.41 -6.42 -14.18
CA SER A 60 -15.42 -6.95 -15.55
C SER A 60 -15.68 -8.47 -15.59
N LYS A 61 -15.17 -9.19 -14.58
CA LYS A 61 -15.32 -10.64 -14.41
C LYS A 61 -16.62 -11.03 -13.68
N LYS A 62 -17.52 -10.07 -13.42
CA LYS A 62 -18.76 -10.27 -12.65
C LYS A 62 -18.51 -10.89 -11.27
N ARG A 63 -17.40 -10.52 -10.63
CA ARG A 63 -17.04 -10.92 -9.26
C ARG A 63 -17.35 -9.76 -8.31
N PRO A 64 -17.58 -10.05 -7.02
CA PRO A 64 -17.72 -8.99 -6.02
C PRO A 64 -16.48 -8.07 -6.05
N PRO A 65 -16.68 -6.75 -6.17
CA PRO A 65 -15.58 -5.79 -6.07
C PRO A 65 -14.98 -5.76 -4.66
N LEU A 66 -13.77 -5.22 -4.54
CA LEU A 66 -13.08 -4.97 -3.27
C LEU A 66 -13.78 -3.90 -2.43
N PHE A 67 -14.38 -2.89 -3.07
CA PHE A 67 -15.14 -1.78 -2.47
C PHE A 67 -16.06 -1.16 -3.53
N CYS A 68 -17.07 -0.40 -3.15
CA CYS A 68 -18.09 0.16 -4.05
C CYS A 68 -17.86 1.65 -4.31
N PRO A 69 -17.08 2.03 -5.35
CA PRO A 69 -16.70 3.40 -5.57
C PRO A 69 -17.94 4.30 -5.80
N PRO A 70 -17.96 5.51 -5.23
CA PRO A 70 -19.00 6.50 -5.48
C PRO A 70 -19.04 6.92 -6.96
N GLN A 71 -20.24 7.10 -7.53
CA GLN A 71 -20.42 7.40 -8.96
C GLN A 71 -19.77 8.72 -9.41
N ASN A 72 -19.73 9.72 -8.52
CA ASN A 72 -19.34 11.10 -8.86
C ASN A 72 -18.06 11.56 -8.15
N LEU A 73 -17.26 10.65 -7.59
CA LEU A 73 -16.05 11.00 -6.86
C LEU A 73 -14.86 10.17 -7.33
N ALA A 74 -13.87 10.84 -7.91
CA ALA A 74 -12.58 10.24 -8.20
C ALA A 74 -11.84 9.97 -6.89
N ILE A 75 -11.51 8.70 -6.65
CA ILE A 75 -10.68 8.30 -5.51
C ILE A 75 -9.23 8.63 -5.86
N GLY A 76 -8.64 9.57 -5.13
CA GLY A 76 -7.26 10.00 -5.27
C GLY A 76 -6.73 10.48 -3.93
N ASN A 77 -5.47 10.90 -3.89
CA ASN A 77 -4.76 11.26 -2.66
C ASN A 77 -5.55 12.23 -1.77
N GLN A 78 -6.14 13.27 -2.36
CA GLN A 78 -6.91 14.29 -1.63
C GLN A 78 -8.08 13.71 -0.81
N ASN A 79 -8.64 12.59 -1.25
CA ASN A 79 -9.77 11.94 -0.61
C ASN A 79 -9.36 10.71 0.22
N VAL A 80 -8.20 10.11 -0.08
CA VAL A 80 -7.72 8.90 0.61
C VAL A 80 -6.97 9.23 1.90
N TYR A 81 -6.19 10.30 1.92
CA TYR A 81 -5.47 10.72 3.14
C TYR A 81 -6.39 10.86 4.36
N PRO A 82 -7.52 11.61 4.30
CA PRO A 82 -8.43 11.71 5.44
C PRO A 82 -9.02 10.37 5.90
N LEU A 83 -9.30 9.45 4.96
CA LEU A 83 -9.82 8.13 5.30
C LEU A 83 -8.78 7.28 6.01
N LEU A 84 -7.51 7.40 5.58
CA LEU A 84 -6.39 6.69 6.17
C LEU A 84 -6.03 7.25 7.56
N ASP A 85 -6.08 8.57 7.72
CA ASP A 85 -5.92 9.23 9.02
C ASP A 85 -7.00 8.77 10.00
N GLN A 86 -8.26 8.76 9.55
CA GLN A 86 -9.38 8.27 10.34
C GLN A 86 -9.23 6.78 10.68
N PHE A 87 -8.75 5.96 9.75
CA PHE A 87 -8.49 4.54 9.99
C PHE A 87 -7.49 4.34 11.14
N PHE A 88 -6.36 5.05 11.14
CA PHE A 88 -5.37 4.93 12.22
C PHE A 88 -5.85 5.56 13.53
N ALA A 89 -6.61 6.66 13.48
CA ALA A 89 -7.21 7.26 14.66
C ALA A 89 -8.21 6.30 15.35
N ASN A 90 -8.99 5.55 14.58
CA ASN A 90 -9.96 4.58 15.09
C ASN A 90 -9.31 3.27 15.56
N HIS A 91 -8.07 3.01 15.17
CA HIS A 91 -7.37 1.76 15.49
C HIS A 91 -5.96 2.05 16.05
N PRO A 92 -5.86 2.69 17.24
CA PRO A 92 -4.58 3.11 17.81
C PRO A 92 -3.66 1.94 18.19
N SER A 93 -4.19 0.71 18.28
CA SER A 93 -3.44 -0.51 18.57
C SER A 93 -2.77 -1.15 17.35
N ILE A 94 -2.98 -0.60 16.15
CA ILE A 94 -2.32 -1.09 14.94
C ILE A 94 -0.81 -0.85 15.02
N SER A 95 -0.03 -1.90 14.75
CA SER A 95 1.43 -1.85 14.74
C SER A 95 1.97 -0.81 13.75
N ASP A 96 3.09 -0.21 14.09
CA ASP A 96 3.84 0.68 13.22
C ASP A 96 4.37 -0.02 11.95
N ASP A 97 4.52 -1.34 11.97
CA ASP A 97 4.90 -2.15 10.81
C ASP A 97 3.70 -2.48 9.90
N PHE A 98 2.50 -2.00 10.23
CA PHE A 98 1.31 -2.33 9.46
C PHE A 98 1.39 -1.78 8.04
N PRO A 99 1.06 -2.60 7.02
CA PRO A 99 1.21 -2.20 5.63
C PRO A 99 0.20 -1.14 5.20
N ILE A 100 0.69 -0.03 4.63
CA ILE A 100 -0.15 1.08 4.14
C ILE A 100 -1.03 0.64 2.97
N GLY A 101 -0.54 -0.25 2.11
CA GLY A 101 -1.35 -0.79 1.02
C GLY A 101 -2.65 -1.43 1.52
N LEU A 102 -2.54 -2.23 2.59
CA LEU A 102 -3.69 -2.86 3.23
C LEU A 102 -4.54 -1.84 4.00
N ALA A 103 -3.92 -0.89 4.69
CA ALA A 103 -4.63 0.17 5.40
C ALA A 103 -5.52 1.00 4.45
N ILE A 104 -5.01 1.35 3.27
CA ILE A 104 -5.78 2.02 2.22
C ILE A 104 -6.97 1.16 1.80
N LEU A 105 -6.77 -0.13 1.52
CA LEU A 105 -7.87 -1.02 1.16
C LEU A 105 -8.94 -1.08 2.27
N ARG A 106 -8.55 -1.22 3.54
CA ARG A 106 -9.50 -1.24 4.67
C ARG A 106 -10.23 0.09 4.83
N SER A 107 -9.53 1.20 4.61
CA SER A 107 -10.12 2.55 4.64
C SER A 107 -11.18 2.71 3.54
N LEU A 108 -10.87 2.26 2.31
CA LEU A 108 -11.83 2.28 1.19
C LEU A 108 -13.03 1.36 1.44
N GLN A 109 -12.82 0.17 2.01
CA GLN A 109 -13.90 -0.75 2.37
C GLN A 109 -14.82 -0.16 3.46
N GLY A 110 -14.26 0.53 4.44
CA GLY A 110 -15.03 1.20 5.49
C GLY A 110 -15.80 2.41 4.97
N ALA A 111 -15.20 3.21 4.08
CA ALA A 111 -15.82 4.40 3.51
C ALA A 111 -16.87 4.07 2.44
N PHE A 112 -16.64 3.00 1.68
CA PHE A 112 -17.40 2.65 0.48
C PHE A 112 -17.76 1.15 0.46
N PRO A 113 -18.56 0.67 1.44
CA PRO A 113 -18.96 -0.72 1.49
C PRO A 113 -19.84 -1.07 0.29
N CYS A 114 -19.63 -2.28 -0.22
CA CYS A 114 -20.63 -3.02 -0.97
C CYS A 114 -21.50 -3.82 0.02
#